data_AF-A0AAV1UIX6-F1
#
_entry.id   AF-A0AAV1UIX6-F1
#
_cell.length_a   1.000
_cell.length_b   1.000
_cell.length_c   1.000
_cell.angle_alpha   90.00
_cell.angle_beta   90.00
_cell.angle_gamma   90.00
#
_symmetry.space_group_name_H-M   'P 1'
#
loop_
_entity.id
_entity.type
_entity.pdbx_description
1 polymer ?
#
loop_
_entity_poly.entity_id
_entity_poly.type
_entity_poly.pdbx_seq_one_letter_code
_entity_poly.pdbx_strand_id
1 'polypeptide(L)'
;MCRVVLLNQNQYVNHQLGAGLPSIPGSGDSRATGRDNSSDVRSRRGGSTAAQLDSAGHRESPLMEVEEEGRRSPHDRGDPCVPESFFDRVTQGLRGDLEHEQDRRLQMADTVLKHRAEFAFAQLENERALTSLRDELRVSRGIVDRSRDEITALQTLVDAHHREHKALCEMLERKGVLHRKKQCTDGTS
;
A
#
# COMPACT_ATOMS: atom_id res chain seq x y z
N MET A 1 -25.32 -8.40 0.64
CA MET A 1 -24.79 -7.02 0.46
C MET A 1 -23.49 -6.92 1.24
N CYS A 2 -22.34 -7.07 0.58
CA CYS A 2 -21.04 -6.97 1.24
C CYS A 2 -20.57 -5.52 1.23
N ARG A 3 -20.42 -4.93 2.42
CA ARG A 3 -19.84 -3.60 2.62
C ARG A 3 -18.35 -3.67 2.27
N VAL A 4 -17.96 -3.03 1.18
CA VAL A 4 -16.56 -2.75 0.86
C VAL A 4 -16.07 -1.69 1.84
N VAL A 5 -15.31 -2.09 2.85
CA VAL A 5 -14.61 -1.15 3.73
C VAL A 5 -13.27 -0.81 3.07
N LEU A 6 -13.24 0.30 2.36
CA LEU A 6 -11.99 0.93 1.94
C LEU A 6 -11.32 1.50 3.20
N LEU A 7 -10.34 0.77 3.75
CA LEU A 7 -9.45 1.34 4.76
C LEU A 7 -8.56 2.38 4.07
N ASN A 8 -8.97 3.64 4.19
CA ASN A 8 -8.23 4.82 3.75
C ASN A 8 -7.01 5.03 4.66
N GLN A 9 -5.82 4.67 4.16
CA GLN A 9 -4.56 4.75 4.89
C GLN A 9 -3.91 6.15 4.88
N ASN A 10 -4.64 7.22 4.52
CA ASN A 10 -4.09 8.57 4.38
C ASN A 10 -4.54 9.60 5.43
N GLN A 11 -5.12 9.19 6.57
CA GLN A 11 -5.47 10.12 7.65
C GLN A 11 -4.38 10.21 8.73
N TYR A 12 -3.19 10.69 8.38
CA TYR A 12 -2.21 11.11 9.41
C TYR A 12 -1.23 12.19 8.93
N VAL A 13 -1.72 13.31 8.38
CA VAL A 13 -0.96 14.56 8.36
C VAL A 13 -1.93 15.74 8.45
N ASN A 14 -1.65 16.68 9.36
CA ASN A 14 -2.25 18.01 9.53
C ASN A 14 -3.53 18.12 10.38
N HIS A 15 -3.35 18.05 11.70
CA HIS A 15 -4.07 18.94 12.61
C HIS A 15 -3.04 19.74 13.42
N GLN A 16 -2.69 20.94 12.96
CA GLN A 16 -2.36 22.07 13.83
C GLN A 16 -2.21 23.36 13.02
N LEU A 17 -2.78 24.43 13.59
CA LEU A 17 -2.62 25.86 13.28
C LEU A 17 -3.55 26.44 12.20
N GLY A 18 -4.73 26.86 12.67
CA GLY A 18 -5.58 27.84 11.99
C GLY A 18 -6.25 28.75 13.01
N ALA A 19 -5.61 29.86 13.36
CA ALA A 19 -6.26 31.07 13.88
C ALA A 19 -5.31 32.27 13.74
N GLY A 20 -5.67 33.24 12.89
CA GLY A 20 -5.12 34.60 12.92
C GLY A 20 -4.25 35.01 11.72
N LEU A 21 -4.88 35.55 10.68
CA LEU A 21 -4.28 36.62 9.85
C LEU A 21 -4.38 37.95 10.65
N PRO A 22 -3.46 38.94 10.51
CA PRO A 22 -3.35 39.67 9.23
C PRO A 22 -1.99 40.29 8.84
N SER A 23 -1.92 40.65 7.54
CA SER A 23 -1.18 41.78 6.92
C SER A 23 0.31 41.65 6.48
N ILE A 24 0.49 41.80 5.17
CA ILE A 24 1.68 42.05 4.29
C ILE A 24 2.34 43.43 4.64
N PRO A 25 3.63 43.80 4.38
CA PRO A 25 4.53 43.49 3.23
C PRO A 25 6.01 43.19 3.52
N GLY A 26 6.74 42.67 2.51
CA GLY A 26 8.22 42.60 2.58
C GLY A 26 8.89 42.07 1.32
N SER A 27 9.30 43.02 0.47
CA SER A 27 10.25 42.89 -0.63
C SER A 27 11.52 42.13 -0.25
N GLY A 28 12.03 41.26 -1.12
CA GLY A 28 13.36 40.68 -0.98
C GLY A 28 13.66 39.59 -2.01
N ASP A 29 14.48 39.94 -3.00
CA ASP A 29 15.13 39.07 -3.97
C ASP A 29 15.68 37.77 -3.37
N SER A 30 15.51 36.64 -4.05
CA SER A 30 16.40 35.47 -3.91
C SER A 30 16.51 34.69 -5.20
N ARG A 31 17.45 35.19 -6.00
CA ARG A 31 18.40 34.55 -6.92
C ARG A 31 18.41 33.01 -6.97
N ALA A 32 18.45 32.52 -8.21
CA ALA A 32 18.67 31.15 -8.61
C ALA A 32 20.06 30.60 -8.23
N THR A 33 20.08 29.34 -7.77
CA THR A 33 21.17 28.34 -7.84
C THR A 33 20.52 27.02 -7.43
N GLY A 34 20.44 25.96 -8.24
CA GLY A 34 21.53 25.26 -8.91
C GLY A 34 21.82 23.96 -8.14
N ARG A 35 21.93 22.82 -8.85
CA ARG A 35 22.43 21.50 -8.40
C ARG A 35 21.47 20.65 -7.54
N ASP A 36 21.50 19.33 -7.57
CA ASP A 36 22.12 18.34 -8.45
C ASP A 36 21.43 17.00 -8.12
N ASN A 37 21.56 16.09 -9.06
CA ASN A 37 21.09 14.71 -9.06
C ASN A 37 21.63 13.89 -7.88
N SER A 38 20.81 13.02 -7.29
CA SER A 38 21.30 11.83 -6.59
C SER A 38 20.22 10.76 -6.56
N SER A 39 20.32 9.84 -7.52
CA SER A 39 19.72 8.52 -7.48
C SER A 39 20.65 7.61 -6.67
N ASP A 40 20.17 7.07 -5.55
CA ASP A 40 20.90 6.01 -4.85
C ASP A 40 20.03 4.75 -4.75
N VAL A 41 20.15 3.95 -5.80
CA VAL A 41 19.65 2.58 -5.91
C VAL A 41 20.52 1.69 -5.03
N ARG A 42 20.08 1.37 -3.82
CA ARG A 42 20.71 0.27 -3.05
C ARG A 42 20.16 -1.08 -3.48
N SER A 43 20.81 -1.56 -4.53
CA SER A 43 20.80 -2.95 -5.00
C SER A 43 21.41 -3.90 -3.95
N ARG A 44 20.66 -4.98 -3.67
CA ARG A 44 21.07 -6.34 -3.30
C ARG A 44 22.18 -6.51 -2.24
N ARG A 45 21.78 -7.05 -1.10
CA ARG A 45 22.55 -8.12 -0.45
C ARG A 45 21.61 -9.16 0.14
N GLY A 46 21.49 -10.28 -0.56
CA GLY A 46 20.93 -11.50 0.00
C GLY A 46 21.81 -12.01 1.13
N GLY A 47 21.17 -12.44 2.20
CA GLY A 47 21.79 -13.11 3.34
C GLY A 47 20.83 -14.18 3.82
N SER A 48 20.89 -15.34 3.17
CA SER A 48 20.54 -16.59 3.84
C SER A 48 21.55 -16.81 4.95
N THR A 49 21.07 -16.87 6.19
CA THR A 49 21.85 -17.46 7.28
C THR A 49 21.02 -18.58 7.88
N ALA A 50 21.62 -19.76 7.80
CA ALA A 50 21.09 -21.03 8.21
C ALA A 50 20.71 -21.06 9.70
N ALA A 51 19.74 -21.92 9.99
CA ALA A 51 19.34 -22.33 11.31
C ALA A 51 20.54 -22.72 12.18
N GLN A 52 20.61 -22.15 13.39
CA GLN A 52 21.33 -22.74 14.50
C GLN A 52 20.31 -23.49 15.37
N LEU A 53 20.29 -24.80 15.17
CA LEU A 53 19.73 -25.78 16.10
C LEU A 53 20.63 -25.77 17.33
N ASP A 54 20.21 -25.05 18.37
CA ASP A 54 20.92 -25.02 19.63
C ASP A 54 20.40 -26.14 20.55
N SER A 55 21.21 -27.20 20.58
CA SER A 55 21.60 -28.01 21.73
C SER A 55 20.54 -28.33 22.80
N ALA A 56 20.04 -29.57 22.74
CA ALA A 56 19.37 -30.25 23.84
C ALA A 56 20.33 -30.41 25.03
N GLY A 57 20.07 -29.67 26.11
CA GLY A 57 20.71 -29.88 27.40
C GLY A 57 20.22 -31.19 28.04
N HIS A 58 21.06 -32.23 27.97
CA HIS A 58 20.89 -33.44 28.77
C HIS A 58 21.24 -33.12 30.23
N ARG A 59 20.21 -33.03 31.07
CA ARG A 59 20.37 -32.94 32.52
C ARG A 59 20.58 -34.35 33.07
N GLU A 60 21.85 -34.71 33.27
CA GLU A 60 22.23 -35.88 34.07
C GLU A 60 21.71 -35.70 35.50
N SER A 61 20.94 -36.69 35.97
CA SER A 61 20.46 -36.73 37.36
C SER A 61 21.43 -37.57 38.19
N PRO A 62 21.83 -37.13 39.40
CA PRO A 62 22.74 -37.90 40.23
C PRO A 62 22.08 -39.19 40.75
N LEU A 63 22.81 -40.29 40.60
CA LEU A 63 22.51 -41.60 41.15
C LEU A 63 22.61 -41.52 42.69
N MET A 64 21.47 -41.67 43.38
CA MET A 64 21.46 -41.83 44.84
C MET A 64 21.91 -43.26 45.18
N GLU A 65 23.07 -43.36 45.82
CA GLU A 65 23.51 -44.56 46.53
C GLU A 65 22.60 -44.73 47.76
N VAL A 66 21.72 -45.73 47.73
CA VAL A 66 20.90 -46.13 48.88
C VAL A 66 21.54 -47.37 49.48
N GLU A 67 22.06 -47.20 50.69
CA GLU A 67 22.57 -48.28 51.54
C GLU A 67 21.50 -49.36 51.75
N GLU A 68 21.92 -50.60 51.52
CA GLU A 68 21.17 -51.80 51.80
C GLU A 68 21.30 -52.14 53.29
N GLU A 69 20.23 -52.03 54.07
CA GLU A 69 20.11 -52.79 55.32
C GLU A 69 18.71 -53.36 55.48
N GLY A 70 18.63 -54.67 55.35
CA GLY A 70 17.40 -55.41 55.17
C GLY A 70 16.48 -55.46 56.38
N ARG A 71 15.20 -55.78 56.10
CA ARG A 71 14.31 -56.57 56.97
C ARG A 71 13.06 -57.00 56.20
N ARG A 72 12.96 -58.32 56.01
CA ARG A 72 11.75 -59.17 56.06
C ARG A 72 10.62 -58.90 55.04
N SER A 73 10.47 -59.87 54.14
CA SER A 73 9.27 -60.10 53.35
C SER A 73 8.11 -60.59 54.22
N PRO A 74 6.88 -60.09 53.98
CA PRO A 74 5.69 -60.91 53.93
C PRO A 74 5.23 -61.01 52.48
N HIS A 75 5.06 -62.24 52.05
CA HIS A 75 4.36 -62.62 50.84
C HIS A 75 2.91 -62.13 50.92
N ASP A 76 2.57 -61.07 50.18
CA ASP A 76 1.22 -60.89 49.61
C ASP A 76 1.30 -59.89 48.45
N ARG A 77 2.06 -60.26 47.41
CA ARG A 77 2.06 -59.55 46.13
C ARG A 77 0.81 -59.97 45.37
N GLY A 78 -0.34 -59.46 45.77
CA GLY A 78 -1.40 -59.19 44.82
C GLY A 78 -0.89 -58.10 43.90
N ASP A 79 -0.28 -58.48 42.77
CA ASP A 79 -0.09 -57.56 41.66
C ASP A 79 -1.46 -56.89 41.44
N PRO A 80 -1.59 -55.55 41.55
CA PRO A 80 -2.82 -54.91 41.14
C PRO A 80 -2.88 -55.10 39.63
N CYS A 81 -3.49 -56.21 39.19
CA CYS A 81 -3.87 -56.42 37.80
C CYS A 81 -4.71 -55.20 37.45
N VAL A 82 -4.09 -54.24 36.75
CA VAL A 82 -4.81 -53.10 36.19
C VAL A 82 -5.98 -53.71 35.43
N PRO A 83 -7.23 -53.40 35.80
CA PRO A 83 -8.37 -54.02 35.17
C PRO A 83 -8.26 -53.83 33.66
N GLU A 84 -8.41 -54.89 32.86
CA GLU A 84 -8.34 -54.79 31.38
C GLU A 84 -9.29 -53.69 30.85
N SER A 85 -10.40 -53.46 31.56
CA SER A 85 -11.37 -52.38 31.32
C SER A 85 -10.80 -50.95 31.45
N PHE A 86 -9.68 -50.75 32.13
CA PHE A 86 -9.00 -49.46 32.21
C PHE A 86 -8.36 -49.11 30.86
N PHE A 87 -7.65 -50.06 30.24
CA PHE A 87 -7.00 -49.83 28.95
C PHE A 87 -8.02 -49.61 27.84
N ASP A 88 -9.14 -50.33 27.87
CA ASP A 88 -10.25 -50.12 26.92
C ASP A 88 -10.82 -48.71 27.03
N ARG A 89 -11.06 -48.24 28.26
CA ARG A 89 -11.60 -46.89 28.51
C ARG A 89 -10.63 -45.80 28.07
N VAL A 90 -9.34 -45.95 28.35
CA VAL A 90 -8.31 -45.00 27.91
C VAL A 90 -8.21 -45.00 26.39
N THR A 91 -8.21 -46.17 25.76
CA THR A 91 -8.14 -46.30 24.29
C THR A 91 -9.37 -45.70 23.62
N GLN A 92 -10.56 -45.90 24.17
CA GLN A 92 -11.79 -45.29 23.67
C GLN A 92 -11.76 -43.76 23.80
N GLY A 93 -11.26 -43.23 24.91
CA GLY A 93 -11.08 -41.79 25.11
C GLY A 93 -10.13 -41.18 24.07
N LEU A 94 -8.95 -41.79 23.90
CA LEU A 94 -7.96 -41.34 22.91
C LEU A 94 -8.50 -41.39 21.48
N ARG A 95 -9.33 -42.39 21.15
CA ARG A 95 -9.99 -42.47 19.84
C ARG A 95 -10.94 -41.27 19.65
N GLY A 96 -11.79 -40.98 20.62
CA GLY A 96 -12.71 -39.85 20.55
C GLY A 96 -11.98 -38.50 20.42
N ASP A 97 -10.90 -38.31 21.18
CA ASP A 97 -10.08 -37.09 21.11
C ASP A 97 -9.42 -36.94 19.73
N LEU A 98 -8.93 -38.05 19.15
CA LEU A 98 -8.33 -38.03 17.82
C LEU A 98 -9.36 -37.71 16.72
N GLU A 99 -10.54 -38.31 16.78
CA GLU A 99 -11.64 -38.03 15.84
C GLU A 99 -12.08 -36.56 15.94
N HIS A 100 -12.27 -36.05 17.15
CA HIS A 100 -12.60 -34.64 17.37
C HIS A 100 -11.53 -33.69 16.83
N GLU A 101 -10.24 -34.02 17.04
CA GLU A 101 -9.13 -33.21 16.53
C GLU A 101 -9.05 -33.26 15.01
N GLN A 102 -9.32 -34.41 14.38
CA GLN A 102 -9.38 -34.54 12.92
C GLN A 102 -10.51 -33.67 12.35
N ASP A 103 -11.71 -33.73 12.93
CA ASP A 103 -12.85 -32.91 12.50
C ASP A 103 -12.54 -31.41 12.65
N ARG A 104 -11.95 -31.02 13.78
CA ARG A 104 -11.53 -29.62 14.02
C ARG A 104 -10.52 -29.16 12.96
N ARG A 105 -9.52 -29.99 12.64
CA ARG A 105 -8.51 -29.67 11.62
C ARG A 105 -9.11 -29.56 10.23
N LEU A 106 -10.04 -30.43 9.87
CA LEU A 106 -10.74 -30.37 8.58
C LEU A 106 -11.54 -29.07 8.45
N GLN A 107 -12.31 -28.70 9.47
CA GLN A 107 -13.06 -27.44 9.49
C GLN A 107 -12.12 -26.22 9.37
N MET A 108 -11.00 -26.24 10.10
CA MET A 108 -9.99 -25.18 9.97
C MET A 108 -9.39 -25.13 8.56
N ALA A 109 -9.05 -26.27 7.97
CA ALA A 109 -8.53 -26.33 6.61
C ALA A 109 -9.52 -25.74 5.60
N ASP A 110 -10.80 -26.09 5.71
CA ASP A 110 -11.86 -25.56 4.85
C ASP A 110 -12.02 -24.04 4.97
N THR A 111 -11.99 -23.50 6.19
CA THR A 111 -12.07 -22.04 6.41
C THR A 111 -10.85 -21.31 5.83
N VAL A 112 -9.64 -21.86 6.00
CA VAL A 112 -8.42 -21.29 5.42
C VAL A 112 -8.48 -21.32 3.90
N LEU A 113 -8.93 -22.42 3.30
CA LEU A 113 -9.09 -22.54 1.85
C LEU A 113 -10.12 -21.54 1.32
N LYS A 114 -11.26 -21.37 2.02
CA LYS A 114 -12.28 -20.39 1.67
C LYS A 114 -11.73 -18.96 1.70
N HIS A 115 -11.07 -18.56 2.78
CA HIS A 115 -10.49 -17.21 2.87
C HIS A 115 -9.39 -16.97 1.85
N ARG A 116 -8.56 -17.99 1.56
CA ARG A 116 -7.56 -17.90 0.51
C ARG A 116 -8.20 -17.69 -0.86
N ALA A 117 -9.30 -18.39 -1.17
CA ALA A 117 -10.03 -18.21 -2.41
C ALA A 117 -10.67 -16.81 -2.49
N GLU A 118 -11.36 -16.37 -1.44
CA GLU A 118 -11.95 -15.02 -1.34
C GLU A 118 -10.89 -13.94 -1.57
N PHE A 119 -9.72 -14.08 -0.95
CA PHE A 119 -8.60 -13.17 -1.13
C PHE A 119 -8.09 -13.16 -2.57
N ALA A 120 -7.93 -14.33 -3.20
CA ALA A 120 -7.51 -14.42 -4.60
C ALA A 120 -8.51 -13.76 -5.56
N PHE A 121 -9.82 -13.94 -5.32
CA PHE A 121 -10.85 -13.24 -6.11
C PHE A 121 -10.79 -11.73 -5.93
N ALA A 122 -10.67 -11.24 -4.69
CA ALA A 122 -10.54 -9.81 -4.41
C ALA A 122 -9.28 -9.21 -5.07
N GLN A 123 -8.18 -9.95 -5.12
CA GLN A 123 -6.98 -9.52 -5.84
C GLN A 123 -7.24 -9.40 -7.35
N LEU A 124 -7.87 -10.40 -7.97
CA LEU A 124 -8.19 -10.37 -9.39
C LEU A 124 -9.15 -9.23 -9.77
N GLU A 125 -10.15 -8.95 -8.93
CA GLU A 125 -11.05 -7.82 -9.13
C GLU A 125 -10.31 -6.47 -9.05
N ASN A 126 -9.40 -6.33 -8.09
CA ASN A 126 -8.57 -5.14 -7.96
C ASN A 126 -7.67 -4.93 -9.19
N GLU A 127 -6.98 -5.99 -9.65
CA GLU A 127 -6.14 -5.93 -10.85
C GLU A 127 -6.93 -5.55 -12.11
N ARG A 128 -8.15 -6.08 -12.26
CA ARG A 128 -9.05 -5.70 -13.35
C ARG A 128 -9.47 -4.24 -13.25
N ALA A 129 -9.84 -3.77 -12.06
CA ALA A 129 -10.22 -2.37 -11.84
C ALA A 129 -9.05 -1.41 -12.13
N LEU A 130 -7.85 -1.73 -11.66
CA LEU A 130 -6.63 -0.94 -11.95
C LEU A 130 -6.31 -0.90 -13.44
N THR A 131 -6.48 -2.03 -14.13
CA THR A 131 -6.28 -2.10 -15.59
C THR A 131 -7.29 -1.23 -16.32
N SER A 132 -8.57 -1.29 -15.94
CA SER A 132 -9.63 -0.44 -16.49
C SER A 132 -9.32 1.05 -16.31
N LEU A 133 -8.95 1.46 -15.09
CA LEU A 133 -8.58 2.85 -14.79
C LEU A 133 -7.38 3.32 -15.62
N ARG A 134 -6.38 2.45 -15.82
CA ARG A 134 -5.21 2.77 -16.64
C ARG A 134 -5.59 2.99 -18.11
N ASP A 135 -6.51 2.17 -18.63
CA ASP A 135 -7.00 2.33 -20.01
C ASP A 135 -7.81 3.61 -20.19
N GLU A 136 -8.70 3.93 -19.26
CA GLU A 136 -9.45 5.20 -19.25
C GLU A 136 -8.53 6.41 -19.16
N LEU A 137 -7.49 6.35 -18.32
CA LEU A 137 -6.49 7.41 -18.19
C LEU A 137 -5.73 7.61 -19.50
N ARG A 138 -5.37 6.51 -20.18
CA ARG A 138 -4.71 6.56 -21.49
C ARG A 138 -5.60 7.25 -22.53
N VAL A 139 -6.89 6.91 -22.58
CA VAL A 139 -7.85 7.55 -23.50
C VAL A 139 -8.00 9.04 -23.17
N SER A 140 -8.18 9.37 -21.89
CA SER A 140 -8.34 10.76 -21.44
C SER A 140 -7.13 11.61 -21.77
N ARG A 141 -5.92 11.08 -21.57
CA ARG A 141 -4.67 11.74 -21.96
C ARG A 141 -4.63 12.01 -23.47
N GLY A 142 -4.99 11.02 -24.29
CA GLY A 142 -5.07 11.19 -25.74
C GLY A 142 -6.12 12.20 -26.20
N ILE A 143 -7.18 12.44 -25.42
CA ILE A 143 -8.13 13.53 -25.68
C ILE A 143 -7.49 14.88 -25.34
N VAL A 144 -6.85 15.00 -24.19
CA VAL A 144 -6.17 16.25 -23.76
C VAL A 144 -5.09 16.65 -24.75
N ASP A 145 -4.27 15.71 -25.21
CA ASP A 145 -3.21 15.97 -26.19
C ASP A 145 -3.81 16.50 -27.52
N ARG A 146 -4.88 15.86 -28.03
CA ARG A 146 -5.60 16.35 -29.23
C ARG A 146 -6.17 17.76 -29.03
N SER A 147 -6.83 18.02 -27.91
CA SER A 147 -7.37 19.35 -27.62
C SER A 147 -6.26 20.41 -27.51
N ARG A 148 -5.09 20.04 -26.99
CA ARG A 148 -3.93 20.94 -26.94
C ARG A 148 -3.42 21.28 -28.34
N ASP A 149 -3.38 20.31 -29.25
CA ASP A 149 -2.99 20.53 -30.64
C ASP A 149 -3.99 21.46 -31.36
N GLU A 150 -5.30 21.25 -31.15
CA GLU A 150 -6.36 22.11 -31.69
C GLU A 150 -6.25 23.55 -31.16
N ILE A 151 -6.04 23.74 -29.86
CA ILE A 151 -5.84 25.06 -29.26
C ILE A 151 -4.63 25.75 -29.90
N THR A 152 -3.53 25.01 -30.07
CA THR A 152 -2.32 25.55 -30.70
C THR A 152 -2.60 25.99 -32.15
N ALA A 153 -3.30 25.18 -32.92
CA ALA A 153 -3.69 25.52 -34.29
C ALA A 153 -4.56 26.79 -34.33
N LEU A 154 -5.56 26.89 -33.45
CA LEU A 154 -6.43 28.08 -33.35
C LEU A 154 -5.65 29.34 -32.96
N GLN A 155 -4.68 29.23 -32.04
CA GLN A 155 -3.81 30.35 -31.68
C GLN A 155 -3.02 30.84 -32.90
N THR A 156 -2.41 29.94 -33.67
CA THR A 156 -1.68 30.33 -34.89
C THR A 156 -2.57 31.04 -35.91
N LEU A 157 -3.84 30.61 -36.04
CA LEU A 157 -4.82 31.23 -36.94
C LEU A 157 -5.21 32.63 -36.46
N VAL A 158 -5.48 32.79 -35.16
CA VAL A 158 -5.78 34.10 -34.55
C VAL A 158 -4.61 35.07 -34.76
N ASP A 159 -3.37 34.61 -34.55
CA ASP A 159 -2.17 35.42 -34.75
C ASP A 159 -1.98 35.81 -36.22
N ALA A 160 -2.31 34.93 -37.17
CA ALA A 160 -2.28 35.23 -38.59
C ALA A 160 -3.30 36.30 -38.94
N HIS A 161 -4.55 36.13 -38.51
CA HIS A 161 -5.62 37.10 -38.74
C HIS A 161 -5.31 38.46 -38.09
N HIS A 162 -4.72 38.47 -36.89
CA HIS A 162 -4.29 39.70 -36.23
C HIS A 162 -3.22 40.45 -37.05
N ARG A 163 -2.24 39.72 -37.61
CA ARG A 163 -1.22 40.31 -38.49
C ARG A 163 -1.83 40.89 -39.76
N GLU A 164 -2.76 40.19 -40.40
CA GLU A 164 -3.47 40.67 -41.59
C GLU A 164 -4.30 41.92 -41.30
N HIS A 165 -5.09 41.89 -40.22
CA HIS A 165 -5.89 43.04 -39.79
C HIS A 165 -5.01 44.25 -39.51
N LYS A 166 -3.88 44.06 -38.80
CA LYS A 166 -2.90 45.13 -38.55
C LYS A 166 -2.36 45.71 -39.86
N ALA A 167 -1.96 44.86 -40.81
CA ALA A 167 -1.45 45.30 -42.11
C ALA A 167 -2.51 46.10 -42.90
N LEU A 168 -3.77 45.67 -42.86
CA LEU A 168 -4.88 46.38 -43.50
C LEU A 168 -5.10 47.76 -42.88
N CYS A 169 -5.13 47.86 -41.54
CA CYS A 169 -5.24 49.12 -40.83
C CYS A 169 -4.11 50.09 -41.22
N GLU A 170 -2.86 49.64 -41.22
CA GLU A 170 -1.71 50.46 -41.61
C GLU A 170 -1.82 50.95 -43.06
N MET A 171 -2.29 50.12 -43.99
CA MET A 171 -2.51 50.54 -45.38
C MET A 171 -3.59 51.63 -45.49
N LEU A 172 -4.70 51.48 -44.77
CA LEU A 172 -5.80 52.45 -44.79
C LEU A 172 -5.42 53.78 -44.16
N GLU A 173 -4.62 53.77 -43.09
CA GLU A 173 -4.03 54.98 -42.50
C GLU A 173 -3.11 55.70 -43.48
N ARG A 174 -2.22 54.96 -44.17
CA ARG A 174 -1.31 55.55 -45.18
C ARG A 174 -2.06 56.17 -46.36
N LYS A 175 -3.20 55.61 -46.74
CA LYS A 175 -4.07 56.15 -47.80
C LYS A 175 -4.95 57.33 -47.33
N GLY A 176 -4.87 57.73 -46.05
CA GLY A 176 -5.68 58.82 -45.48
C GLY A 176 -7.16 58.48 -45.30
N VAL A 177 -7.55 57.21 -45.51
CA VAL A 177 -8.94 56.75 -45.38
C VAL A 177 -9.36 56.69 -43.92
N LEU A 178 -8.43 56.31 -43.03
CA LEU A 178 -8.60 56.38 -41.59
C LEU A 178 -7.85 57.59 -41.05
N HIS A 179 -8.55 58.50 -40.39
CA HIS A 179 -7.92 59.60 -39.67
C HIS A 179 -7.30 59.06 -38.38
N ARG A 180 -5.99 59.25 -38.22
CA ARG A 180 -5.26 58.89 -37.00
C ARG A 180 -5.91 59.64 -35.83
N LYS A 181 -6.69 58.92 -35.00
CA LYS A 181 -7.27 59.48 -33.78
C LYS A 181 -6.07 59.93 -32.93
N LYS A 182 -5.89 61.24 -32.75
CA LYS A 182 -4.83 61.77 -31.89
C LYS A 182 -5.01 61.13 -30.52
N GLN A 183 -4.00 60.43 -30.03
CA GLN A 183 -3.98 59.98 -28.65
C GLN A 183 -4.02 61.24 -27.79
N CYS A 184 -5.17 61.50 -27.17
CA CYS A 184 -5.29 62.54 -26.16
C CYS A 184 -4.51 62.02 -24.95
N THR A 185 -3.25 62.44 -24.85
CA THR A 185 -2.52 62.35 -23.59
C THR A 185 -3.10 63.44 -22.70
N ASP A 186 -4.18 63.11 -21.98
CA ASP A 186 -4.64 63.92 -20.87
C ASP A 186 -3.58 63.81 -19.77
N GLY A 187 -2.62 64.73 -19.83
CA GLY A 187 -1.77 65.06 -18.70
C GLY A 187 -2.65 65.77 -17.68
N THR A 188 -3.15 65.02 -16.69
CA THR A 188 -3.70 65.60 -15.47
C THR A 188 -2.73 65.27 -14.35
N SER A 189 -1.76 66.16 -14.20
CA SER A 189 -1.01 66.42 -12.97
C SER A 189 -1.92 66.83 -11.82
#